data_AF-A0A941VFI8-F1
#
_entry.id   AF-A0A941VFI8-F1
#
_cell.length_a   1.000
_cell.length_b   1.000
_cell.length_c   1.000
_cell.angle_alpha   90.00
_cell.angle_beta   90.00
_cell.angle_gamma   90.00
#
_symmetry.space_group_name_H-M   'P 1'
#
loop_
_entity.id
_entity.type
_entity.pdbx_description
1 polymer ?
#
loop_
_entity_poly.entity_id
_entity_poly.type
_entity_poly.pdbx_seq_one_letter_code
_entity_poly.pdbx_strand_id
1 'polypeptide(L)'
;KPKLITDWDATDRSPARYARGVHRFDCDGRYAYLSPTMDGYFGNIVVILDLKDPAKPREVGRWHMPGQWIAGGETPTWKNDAHKCHHPLRLGNRLYTSYWQGGLVILDIDDMSKPKFVSGLDWSPPFPWPTHTALPIPFKIKNRNFMLVTDEDVFRQEDYHPYPAAFLWMVDITDEKHPQPISTYQVADMPDTPQPRMTGCHQPCEIVTGTEIPVTWFAHGLRIIDFSNPHSLKEVAHYMPDVPPGSDRVQSNDVTVDDRGLIYLLDRVRGLHILERT
;
A
#
# COMPACT_ATOMS: atom_id res chain seq x y z
N LYS A 1 -13.92 22.89 -19.11
CA LYS A 1 -13.00 23.22 -17.99
C LYS A 1 -13.47 22.43 -16.78
N PRO A 2 -12.59 21.69 -16.08
CA PRO A 2 -12.98 21.08 -14.81
C PRO A 2 -13.48 22.18 -13.86
N LYS A 3 -14.53 21.89 -13.09
CA LYS A 3 -15.11 22.80 -12.10
C LYS A 3 -14.82 22.22 -10.72
N LEU A 4 -14.18 23.00 -9.87
CA LEU A 4 -14.05 22.67 -8.46
C LEU A 4 -15.45 22.63 -7.81
N ILE A 5 -15.78 21.52 -7.15
CA ILE A 5 -17.05 21.33 -6.45
C ILE A 5 -16.91 21.69 -4.97
N THR A 6 -15.86 21.20 -4.31
CA THR A 6 -15.54 21.47 -2.90
C THR A 6 -14.07 21.17 -2.63
N ASP A 7 -13.55 21.71 -1.53
CA ASP A 7 -12.29 21.30 -0.92
C ASP A 7 -12.59 20.69 0.46
N TRP A 8 -12.15 19.46 0.69
CA TRP A 8 -12.09 18.87 2.02
C TRP A 8 -10.63 18.85 2.46
N ASP A 9 -10.36 19.35 3.67
CA ASP A 9 -9.00 19.53 4.16
C ASP A 9 -8.72 18.63 5.37
N ALA A 10 -7.49 18.12 5.44
CA ALA A 10 -6.96 17.51 6.64
C ALA A 10 -6.87 18.60 7.72
N THR A 11 -7.25 18.28 8.96
CA THR A 11 -7.32 19.32 9.99
C THR A 11 -5.96 19.64 10.62
N ASP A 12 -4.85 19.09 10.13
CA ASP A 12 -3.54 19.16 10.81
C ASP A 12 -2.91 20.56 10.78
N ARG A 13 -2.50 21.05 11.95
CA ARG A 13 -1.85 22.36 12.11
C ARG A 13 -0.34 22.24 12.22
N SER A 14 0.36 23.27 11.77
CA SER A 14 1.82 23.39 11.88
C SER A 14 2.29 23.29 13.36
N PRO A 15 3.40 22.59 13.66
CA PRO A 15 4.31 21.89 12.76
C PRO A 15 4.00 20.39 12.63
N ALA A 16 3.20 19.98 11.63
CA ALA A 16 3.14 18.59 11.18
C ALA A 16 4.50 18.18 10.57
N ARG A 17 5.10 17.09 11.10
CA ARG A 17 6.45 16.63 10.72
C ARG A 17 6.47 15.82 9.40
N TYR A 18 5.34 15.29 8.92
CA TYR A 18 5.21 14.57 7.64
C TYR A 18 3.75 14.58 7.10
N ALA A 19 3.57 14.27 5.80
CA ALA A 19 2.34 14.19 4.97
C ALA A 19 1.17 15.12 5.36
N ARG A 20 1.10 16.32 4.78
CA ARG A 20 0.13 17.38 5.12
C ARG A 20 -1.14 17.33 4.28
N GLY A 21 -1.80 16.19 4.31
CA GLY A 21 -2.94 15.87 3.45
C GLY A 21 -3.12 14.37 3.29
N VAL A 22 -3.97 13.96 2.36
CA VAL A 22 -4.20 12.55 2.05
C VAL A 22 -2.96 11.95 1.37
N HIS A 23 -2.35 10.93 2.00
CA HIS A 23 -1.17 10.25 1.45
C HIS A 23 -1.53 9.24 0.36
N ARG A 24 -2.53 8.39 0.63
CA ARG A 24 -3.18 7.46 -0.31
C ARG A 24 -4.69 7.45 -0.07
N PHE A 25 -5.43 6.96 -1.06
CA PHE A 25 -6.84 6.70 -0.88
C PHE A 25 -7.34 5.56 -1.77
N ASP A 26 -8.45 4.97 -1.34
CA ASP A 26 -9.34 4.13 -2.14
C ASP A 26 -10.74 4.75 -2.15
N CYS A 27 -11.57 4.42 -3.14
CA CYS A 27 -12.92 4.93 -3.28
C CYS A 27 -13.85 3.93 -3.98
N ASP A 28 -15.02 3.69 -3.39
CA ASP A 28 -16.04 2.79 -3.95
C ASP A 28 -17.19 3.53 -4.66
N GLY A 29 -16.98 4.82 -4.94
CA GLY A 29 -17.96 5.72 -5.55
C GLY A 29 -18.95 6.36 -4.56
N ARG A 30 -19.07 5.82 -3.34
CA ARG A 30 -19.86 6.43 -2.27
C ARG A 30 -18.99 6.94 -1.11
N TYR A 31 -18.02 6.16 -0.70
CA TYR A 31 -17.10 6.49 0.37
C TYR A 31 -15.68 6.55 -0.16
N ALA A 32 -14.86 7.41 0.47
CA ALA A 32 -13.42 7.40 0.29
C ALA A 32 -12.73 6.97 1.59
N TYR A 33 -11.73 6.12 1.45
CA TYR A 33 -10.89 5.60 2.54
C TYR A 33 -9.53 6.23 2.39
N LEU A 34 -9.15 7.05 3.36
CA LEU A 34 -8.04 7.97 3.25
C LEU A 34 -6.98 7.65 4.31
N SER A 35 -5.72 7.96 3.99
CA SER A 35 -4.63 8.04 4.96
C SER A 35 -4.13 9.49 5.17
N PRO A 36 -4.91 10.39 5.78
CA PRO A 36 -4.47 11.76 6.06
C PRO A 36 -3.71 11.87 7.38
N THR A 37 -2.97 12.95 7.56
CA THR A 37 -2.67 13.47 8.91
C THR A 37 -3.90 14.12 9.52
N MET A 38 -4.01 14.09 10.84
CA MET A 38 -5.11 14.72 11.57
C MET A 38 -4.59 15.39 12.84
N ASP A 39 -5.17 16.54 13.18
CA ASP A 39 -4.86 17.28 14.41
C ASP A 39 -4.98 16.36 15.65
N GLY A 40 -3.94 16.39 16.50
CA GLY A 40 -3.87 15.57 17.71
C GLY A 40 -3.40 14.14 17.51
N TYR A 41 -3.06 13.73 16.28
CA TYR A 41 -2.51 12.42 15.97
C TYR A 41 -1.05 12.50 15.50
N PHE A 42 -0.28 11.45 15.77
CA PHE A 42 1.07 11.26 15.28
C PHE A 42 1.07 10.42 13.99
N GLY A 43 1.48 11.06 12.89
CA GLY A 43 1.47 10.45 11.57
C GLY A 43 0.07 10.33 10.96
N ASN A 44 -0.01 9.56 9.86
CA ASN A 44 -1.25 9.32 9.13
C ASN A 44 -2.12 8.27 9.83
N ILE A 45 -3.43 8.47 9.80
CA ILE A 45 -4.44 7.54 10.36
C ILE A 45 -5.45 7.16 9.27
N VAL A 46 -6.33 6.21 9.53
CA VAL A 46 -7.45 5.91 8.62
C VAL A 46 -8.56 6.93 8.85
N VAL A 47 -9.08 7.53 7.78
CA VAL A 47 -10.28 8.38 7.78
C VAL A 47 -11.24 7.90 6.69
N ILE A 48 -12.53 7.82 7.01
CA ILE A 48 -13.60 7.43 6.07
C ILE A 48 -14.48 8.64 5.81
N LEU A 49 -14.55 9.06 4.54
CA LEU A 49 -15.45 10.12 4.10
C LEU A 49 -16.66 9.55 3.37
N ASP A 50 -17.85 10.03 3.70
CA ASP A 50 -19.07 9.87 2.93
C ASP A 50 -19.16 10.98 1.86
N LEU A 51 -19.20 10.56 0.60
CA LEU A 51 -19.29 11.41 -0.59
C LEU A 51 -20.69 11.39 -1.24
N LYS A 52 -21.76 11.08 -0.48
CA LYS A 52 -23.16 11.17 -0.95
C LYS A 52 -23.45 12.44 -1.72
N ASP A 53 -23.00 13.55 -1.13
CA ASP A 53 -23.02 14.87 -1.69
C ASP A 53 -21.54 15.32 -1.76
N PRO A 54 -20.89 15.21 -2.93
CA PRO A 54 -19.49 15.60 -3.07
C PRO A 54 -19.28 17.10 -2.93
N ALA A 55 -20.34 17.93 -2.83
CA ALA A 55 -20.21 19.33 -2.43
C ALA A 55 -20.08 19.49 -0.91
N LYS A 56 -20.46 18.47 -0.13
CA LYS A 56 -20.41 18.44 1.33
C LYS A 56 -19.90 17.08 1.86
N PRO A 57 -18.63 16.70 1.59
CA PRO A 57 -18.02 15.50 2.15
C PRO A 57 -18.16 15.49 3.66
N ARG A 58 -18.50 14.34 4.23
CA ARG A 58 -18.63 14.17 5.68
C ARG A 58 -17.71 13.07 6.15
N GLU A 59 -16.84 13.38 7.09
CA GLU A 59 -16.19 12.32 7.84
C GLU A 59 -17.25 11.51 8.60
N VAL A 60 -17.23 10.20 8.41
CA VAL A 60 -18.15 9.28 9.10
C VAL A 60 -17.45 8.46 10.15
N GLY A 61 -16.16 8.14 9.97
CA GLY A 61 -15.38 7.40 10.96
C GLY A 61 -13.88 7.53 10.72
N ARG A 62 -13.10 7.14 11.72
CA ARG A 62 -11.64 7.09 11.67
C ARG A 62 -11.10 5.96 12.54
N TRP A 63 -9.88 5.53 12.27
CA TRP A 63 -9.15 4.58 13.11
C TRP A 63 -7.68 4.95 13.16
N HIS A 64 -7.07 4.73 14.33
CA HIS A 64 -5.66 4.99 14.58
C HIS A 64 -5.08 3.81 15.34
N MET A 65 -3.81 3.52 15.08
CA MET A 65 -3.04 2.52 15.82
C MET A 65 -2.75 3.05 17.24
N PRO A 66 -2.76 2.19 18.27
CA PRO A 66 -2.36 2.59 19.62
C PRO A 66 -0.99 3.28 19.61
N GLY A 67 -0.87 4.42 20.30
CA GLY A 67 0.31 5.28 20.30
C GLY A 67 0.18 6.48 19.38
N GLN A 68 -0.77 6.50 18.44
CA GLN A 68 -0.95 7.62 17.52
C GLN A 68 -1.75 8.78 18.14
N TRP A 69 -2.62 8.58 19.14
CA TRP A 69 -3.49 9.65 19.64
C TRP A 69 -2.87 10.49 20.77
N ILE A 70 -1.94 11.36 20.38
CA ILE A 70 -1.19 12.24 21.30
C ILE A 70 -2.11 13.17 22.10
N ALA A 71 -3.12 13.75 21.46
CA ALA A 71 -4.08 14.62 22.15
C ALA A 71 -4.94 13.87 23.19
N GLY A 72 -5.06 12.54 23.05
CA GLY A 72 -5.68 11.65 24.04
C GLY A 72 -4.74 11.14 25.12
N GLY A 73 -3.46 11.55 25.10
CA GLY A 73 -2.45 11.15 26.07
C GLY A 73 -1.68 9.89 25.71
N GLU A 74 -1.84 9.34 24.49
CA GLU A 74 -1.02 8.22 24.04
C GLU A 74 0.42 8.66 23.75
N THR A 75 1.36 7.71 23.85
CA THR A 75 2.77 7.91 23.50
C THR A 75 3.17 6.86 22.47
N PRO A 76 3.74 7.25 21.31
CA PRO A 76 4.24 6.31 20.32
C PRO A 76 5.32 5.40 20.92
N THR A 77 5.27 4.11 20.58
CA THR A 77 6.30 3.14 20.99
C THR A 77 7.39 2.95 19.94
N TRP A 78 7.31 3.69 18.83
CA TRP A 78 8.22 3.64 17.70
C TRP A 78 8.95 4.97 17.50
N LYS A 79 9.96 4.96 16.63
CA LYS A 79 10.74 6.16 16.26
C LYS A 79 10.30 6.70 14.90
N ASN A 80 10.57 7.99 14.69
CA ASN A 80 10.42 8.67 13.40
C ASN A 80 9.01 8.44 12.80
N ASP A 81 8.94 8.17 11.49
CA ASP A 81 7.70 8.05 10.72
C ASP A 81 7.16 6.61 10.64
N ALA A 82 7.66 5.70 11.48
CA ALA A 82 7.15 4.33 11.53
C ALA A 82 5.65 4.32 11.92
N HIS A 83 4.96 3.23 11.61
CA HIS A 83 3.56 3.00 11.99
C HIS A 83 2.57 4.10 11.56
N LYS A 84 2.89 4.86 10.51
CA LYS A 84 1.90 5.72 9.86
C LYS A 84 1.04 4.90 8.91
N CYS A 85 -0.26 5.19 8.87
CA CYS A 85 -1.16 4.59 7.89
C CYS A 85 -0.69 4.99 6.48
N HIS A 86 -0.37 4.01 5.65
CA HIS A 86 0.07 4.24 4.29
C HIS A 86 -1.11 4.18 3.33
N HIS A 87 -1.77 3.03 3.19
CA HIS A 87 -2.87 2.84 2.23
C HIS A 87 -4.01 1.97 2.80
N PRO A 88 -5.24 2.50 2.94
CA PRO A 88 -6.40 1.71 3.31
C PRO A 88 -7.20 1.25 2.08
N LEU A 89 -7.10 -0.04 1.74
CA LEU A 89 -7.85 -0.66 0.64
C LEU A 89 -9.13 -1.35 1.13
N ARG A 90 -10.25 -1.11 0.46
CA ARG A 90 -11.53 -1.75 0.82
C ARG A 90 -11.77 -3.03 0.04
N LEU A 91 -12.21 -4.08 0.75
CA LEU A 91 -12.90 -5.22 0.14
C LEU A 91 -14.06 -5.65 1.05
N GLY A 92 -15.30 -5.55 0.54
CA GLY A 92 -16.50 -5.84 1.31
C GLY A 92 -16.64 -4.91 2.52
N ASN A 93 -16.72 -5.50 3.73
CA ASN A 93 -16.80 -4.76 5.00
C ASN A 93 -15.47 -4.81 5.78
N ARG A 94 -14.36 -4.84 5.04
CA ARG A 94 -13.01 -4.78 5.59
C ARG A 94 -12.23 -3.64 4.97
N LEU A 95 -11.33 -3.06 5.77
CA LEU A 95 -10.19 -2.31 5.27
C LEU A 95 -8.93 -3.12 5.53
N TYR A 96 -8.16 -3.37 4.49
CA TYR A 96 -6.83 -3.95 4.53
C TYR A 96 -5.86 -2.79 4.42
N THR A 97 -5.26 -2.44 5.55
CA THR A 97 -4.53 -1.18 5.69
C THR A 97 -3.05 -1.48 5.89
N SER A 98 -2.19 -0.83 5.11
CA SER A 98 -0.75 -0.89 5.32
C SER A 98 -0.30 0.21 6.28
N TYR A 99 0.64 -0.14 7.14
CA TYR A 99 1.21 0.73 8.16
C TYR A 99 2.72 0.54 8.17
N TRP A 100 3.49 1.33 7.43
CA TRP A 100 4.98 1.29 7.32
C TRP A 100 5.70 0.16 8.11
N GLN A 101 6.53 0.45 9.12
CA GLN A 101 7.13 -0.61 9.96
C GLN A 101 6.19 -1.11 11.08
N GLY A 102 4.89 -0.86 10.98
CA GLY A 102 3.85 -1.46 11.81
C GLY A 102 3.11 -2.59 11.09
N GLY A 103 3.59 -3.00 9.91
CA GLY A 103 3.04 -4.08 9.10
C GLY A 103 1.71 -3.75 8.43
N LEU A 104 0.77 -4.68 8.53
CA LEU A 104 -0.60 -4.53 8.04
C LEU A 104 -1.61 -4.65 9.17
N VAL A 105 -2.76 -4.01 8.98
CA VAL A 105 -3.90 -4.05 9.89
C VAL A 105 -5.18 -4.32 9.11
N ILE A 106 -5.98 -5.27 9.59
CA ILE A 106 -7.33 -5.56 9.08
C ILE A 106 -8.35 -4.90 10.01
N LEU A 107 -9.19 -4.04 9.45
CA LEU A 107 -10.28 -3.38 10.16
C LEU A 107 -11.64 -3.89 9.68
N ASP A 108 -12.56 -4.12 10.61
CA ASP A 108 -13.98 -4.30 10.34
C ASP A 108 -14.65 -2.92 10.23
N ILE A 109 -15.41 -2.71 9.15
CA ILE A 109 -16.15 -1.47 8.87
C ILE A 109 -17.65 -1.73 8.61
N ASP A 110 -18.23 -2.79 9.21
CA ASP A 110 -19.69 -3.03 9.18
C ASP A 110 -20.46 -1.79 9.67
N ASP A 111 -19.93 -1.13 10.70
CA ASP A 111 -20.30 0.23 11.09
C ASP A 111 -19.18 1.19 10.69
N MET A 112 -19.38 1.91 9.58
CA MET A 112 -18.44 2.90 9.06
C MET A 112 -18.02 3.95 10.08
N SER A 113 -18.86 4.23 11.09
CA SER A 113 -18.56 5.22 12.12
C SER A 113 -17.63 4.72 13.22
N LYS A 114 -17.43 3.40 13.29
CA LYS A 114 -16.64 2.75 14.32
C LYS A 114 -15.83 1.61 13.71
N PRO A 115 -14.81 1.90 12.88
CA PRO A 115 -13.91 0.86 12.41
C PRO A 115 -13.28 0.13 13.60
N LYS A 116 -13.26 -1.21 13.56
CA LYS A 116 -12.75 -2.05 14.65
C LYS A 116 -11.55 -2.84 14.19
N PHE A 117 -10.51 -2.86 15.02
CA PHE A 117 -9.38 -3.74 14.82
C PHE A 117 -9.80 -5.20 14.84
N VAL A 118 -9.48 -5.96 13.79
CA VAL A 118 -9.66 -7.41 13.72
C VAL A 118 -8.35 -8.10 14.06
N SER A 119 -7.29 -7.77 13.33
CA SER A 119 -5.95 -8.31 13.50
C SER A 119 -4.91 -7.41 12.82
N GLY A 120 -3.64 -7.71 13.06
CA GLY A 120 -2.52 -7.17 12.33
C GLY A 120 -1.40 -8.19 12.22
N LEU A 121 -0.49 -7.96 11.28
CA LEU A 121 0.70 -8.76 11.07
C LEU A 121 1.86 -7.82 10.80
N ASP A 122 2.93 -7.97 11.57
CA ASP A 122 4.15 -7.18 11.46
C ASP A 122 5.36 -8.11 11.44
N TRP A 123 6.29 -7.81 10.54
CA TRP A 123 7.54 -8.53 10.32
C TRP A 123 8.76 -7.61 10.43
N SER A 124 8.57 -6.42 11.00
CA SER A 124 9.59 -5.40 11.24
C SER A 124 9.85 -5.25 12.75
N PRO A 125 10.95 -5.77 13.30
CA PRO A 125 12.06 -6.52 12.67
C PRO A 125 11.70 -8.00 12.35
N PRO A 126 12.48 -8.70 11.50
CA PRO A 126 13.80 -8.30 10.98
C PRO A 126 13.78 -7.53 9.66
N PHE A 127 12.66 -7.48 8.92
CA PHE A 127 12.65 -6.82 7.62
C PHE A 127 12.56 -5.29 7.81
N PRO A 128 13.39 -4.49 7.13
CA PRO A 128 13.51 -3.06 7.42
C PRO A 128 12.60 -2.16 6.58
N TRP A 129 11.86 -2.75 5.64
CA TRP A 129 11.14 -2.04 4.60
C TRP A 129 9.73 -1.68 5.07
N PRO A 130 9.26 -0.46 4.82
CA PRO A 130 7.90 -0.08 5.14
C PRO A 130 6.88 -0.89 4.34
N THR A 131 5.90 -1.48 5.02
CA THR A 131 4.73 -2.08 4.39
C THR A 131 3.91 -1.00 3.68
N HIS A 132 3.69 -1.20 2.39
CA HIS A 132 3.23 -0.19 1.45
C HIS A 132 1.80 -0.42 0.97
N THR A 133 1.49 -1.61 0.45
CA THR A 133 0.12 -1.93 -0.02
C THR A 133 -0.26 -3.31 0.47
N ALA A 134 -1.41 -3.43 1.13
CA ALA A 134 -2.01 -4.70 1.51
C ALA A 134 -3.24 -4.95 0.62
N LEU A 135 -3.01 -5.55 -0.56
CA LEU A 135 -4.02 -5.74 -1.60
C LEU A 135 -4.78 -7.06 -1.39
N PRO A 136 -6.04 -7.05 -0.92
CA PRO A 136 -6.83 -8.26 -0.77
C PRO A 136 -7.23 -8.84 -2.13
N ILE A 137 -7.15 -10.17 -2.29
CA ILE A 137 -7.58 -10.84 -3.51
C ILE A 137 -9.10 -11.04 -3.45
N PRO A 138 -9.88 -10.52 -4.42
CA PRO A 138 -11.34 -10.50 -4.35
C PRO A 138 -12.01 -11.86 -4.65
N PHE A 139 -11.21 -12.92 -4.85
CA PHE A 139 -11.68 -14.27 -5.12
C PHE A 139 -10.85 -15.30 -4.36
N LYS A 140 -11.44 -16.49 -4.18
CA LYS A 140 -10.78 -17.60 -3.49
C LYS A 140 -9.82 -18.33 -4.42
N ILE A 141 -8.70 -18.77 -3.86
CA ILE A 141 -7.80 -19.73 -4.51
C ILE A 141 -7.85 -21.01 -3.68
N LYS A 142 -8.27 -22.14 -4.27
CA LYS A 142 -8.44 -23.42 -3.56
C LYS A 142 -9.26 -23.27 -2.25
N ASN A 143 -10.35 -22.51 -2.33
CA ASN A 143 -11.28 -22.20 -1.22
C ASN A 143 -10.70 -21.38 -0.04
N ARG A 144 -9.53 -20.76 -0.23
CA ARG A 144 -8.85 -19.89 0.76
C ARG A 144 -8.83 -18.44 0.29
N ASN A 145 -8.76 -17.50 1.23
CA ASN A 145 -8.64 -16.07 0.95
C ASN A 145 -7.19 -15.64 1.12
N PHE A 146 -6.73 -14.73 0.27
CA PHE A 146 -5.35 -14.27 0.24
C PHE A 146 -5.27 -12.76 0.06
N MET A 147 -4.13 -12.19 0.40
CA MET A 147 -3.74 -10.84 0.01
C MET A 147 -2.28 -10.81 -0.42
N LEU A 148 -1.98 -9.91 -1.35
CA LEU A 148 -0.63 -9.57 -1.74
C LEU A 148 -0.18 -8.34 -0.95
N VAL A 149 0.99 -8.40 -0.34
CA VAL A 149 1.51 -7.29 0.44
C VAL A 149 2.86 -6.86 -0.11
N THR A 150 2.99 -5.62 -0.54
CA THR A 150 4.28 -5.06 -0.93
C THR A 150 4.88 -4.30 0.24
N ASP A 151 6.16 -4.52 0.48
CA ASP A 151 6.98 -3.53 1.17
C ASP A 151 7.63 -2.60 0.14
N GLU A 152 7.83 -1.33 0.47
CA GLU A 152 8.43 -0.34 -0.42
C GLU A 152 9.90 -0.04 -0.09
N ASP A 153 10.75 0.04 -1.12
CA ASP A 153 12.18 0.33 -0.96
C ASP A 153 12.48 1.85 -0.85
N VAL A 154 11.69 2.62 -0.11
CA VAL A 154 11.88 4.09 -0.02
C VAL A 154 12.66 4.54 1.21
N PHE A 155 12.58 3.77 2.29
CA PHE A 155 13.21 4.10 3.55
C PHE A 155 13.61 2.82 4.27
N ARG A 156 14.84 2.78 4.79
CA ARG A 156 15.38 1.66 5.55
C ARG A 156 15.70 2.17 6.94
N GLN A 157 15.15 1.55 7.98
CA GLN A 157 15.55 1.89 9.34
C GLN A 157 17.01 1.47 9.59
N GLU A 158 17.80 2.39 10.15
CA GLU A 158 19.26 2.22 10.31
C GLU A 158 19.62 1.15 11.36
N ASP A 159 18.75 0.92 12.34
CA ASP A 159 18.94 -0.02 13.44
C ASP A 159 18.64 -1.50 13.05
N TYR A 160 18.31 -1.78 11.79
CA TYR A 160 17.85 -3.10 11.33
C TYR A 160 18.97 -3.89 10.64
N HIS A 161 18.84 -5.23 10.63
CA HIS A 161 19.78 -6.10 9.93
C HIS A 161 19.85 -5.71 8.44
N PRO A 162 21.05 -5.67 7.83
CA PRO A 162 21.17 -5.42 6.41
C PRO A 162 20.36 -6.47 5.62
N TYR A 163 19.43 -6.00 4.80
CA TYR A 163 18.57 -6.84 3.98
C TYR A 163 18.64 -6.37 2.52
N PRO A 164 18.49 -7.27 1.53
CA PRO A 164 18.29 -6.91 0.13
C PRO A 164 17.10 -5.98 -0.06
N ALA A 165 16.91 -5.46 -1.27
CA ALA A 165 15.80 -4.58 -1.60
C ALA A 165 14.41 -5.16 -1.22
N ALA A 166 13.42 -4.29 -1.04
CA ALA A 166 12.05 -4.67 -0.70
C ALA A 166 11.44 -5.67 -1.71
N PHE A 167 10.48 -6.47 -1.26
CA PHE A 167 9.94 -7.61 -1.99
C PHE A 167 8.44 -7.78 -1.75
N LEU A 168 7.84 -8.75 -2.45
CA LEU A 168 6.41 -9.04 -2.40
C LEU A 168 6.14 -10.21 -1.45
N TRP A 169 5.09 -10.09 -0.64
CA TRP A 169 4.56 -11.14 0.22
C TRP A 169 3.23 -11.67 -0.31
N MET A 170 3.00 -12.96 -0.11
CA MET A 170 1.68 -13.58 -0.15
C MET A 170 1.27 -13.94 1.28
N VAL A 171 0.10 -13.47 1.69
CA VAL A 171 -0.44 -13.69 3.05
C VAL A 171 -1.80 -14.38 2.94
N ASP A 172 -1.97 -15.46 3.69
CA ASP A 172 -3.25 -16.11 3.87
C ASP A 172 -4.10 -15.34 4.88
N ILE A 173 -5.33 -15.01 4.49
CA ILE A 173 -6.33 -14.31 5.30
C ILE A 173 -7.66 -15.09 5.37
N THR A 174 -7.60 -16.41 5.20
CA THR A 174 -8.75 -17.31 5.36
C THR A 174 -9.32 -17.21 6.77
N ASP A 175 -8.43 -17.16 7.76
CA ASP A 175 -8.75 -16.72 9.11
C ASP A 175 -8.21 -15.29 9.29
N GLU A 176 -9.07 -14.29 9.09
CA GLU A 176 -8.69 -12.88 9.21
C GLU A 176 -8.20 -12.50 10.60
N LYS A 177 -8.44 -13.33 11.64
CA LYS A 177 -7.90 -13.09 12.98
C LYS A 177 -6.44 -13.52 13.11
N HIS A 178 -5.96 -14.35 12.20
CA HIS A 178 -4.61 -14.93 12.22
C HIS A 178 -3.98 -14.90 10.83
N PRO A 179 -3.74 -13.71 10.25
CA PRO A 179 -3.07 -13.57 8.95
C PRO A 179 -1.68 -14.23 8.99
N GLN A 180 -1.37 -15.05 7.98
CA GLN A 180 -0.15 -15.85 7.94
C GLN A 180 0.63 -15.60 6.65
N PRO A 181 1.90 -15.13 6.69
CA PRO A 181 2.74 -15.07 5.50
C PRO A 181 3.08 -16.50 5.06
N ILE A 182 2.89 -16.79 3.78
CA ILE A 182 3.05 -18.16 3.24
C ILE A 182 4.07 -18.30 2.11
N SER A 183 4.38 -17.21 1.41
CA SER A 183 5.48 -17.16 0.44
C SER A 183 5.87 -15.72 0.13
N THR A 184 7.02 -15.56 -0.52
CA THR A 184 7.52 -14.28 -1.01
C THR A 184 7.88 -14.39 -2.48
N TYR A 185 8.01 -13.25 -3.13
CA TYR A 185 8.65 -13.15 -4.44
C TYR A 185 9.67 -12.00 -4.42
N GLN A 186 10.86 -12.30 -4.90
CA GLN A 186 11.95 -11.36 -5.15
C GLN A 186 12.48 -11.61 -6.56
N VAL A 187 12.98 -10.56 -7.23
CA VAL A 187 13.65 -10.69 -8.53
C VAL A 187 14.85 -11.65 -8.39
N ALA A 188 14.96 -12.62 -9.29
CA ALA A 188 15.86 -13.78 -9.15
C ALA A 188 17.34 -13.42 -8.91
N ASP A 189 17.81 -12.31 -9.49
CA ASP A 189 19.21 -11.85 -9.42
C ASP A 189 19.40 -10.66 -8.47
N MET A 190 18.45 -10.42 -7.55
CA MET A 190 18.60 -9.38 -6.53
C MET A 190 19.81 -9.72 -5.64
N PRO A 191 20.82 -8.84 -5.52
CA PRO A 191 21.96 -9.10 -4.67
C PRO A 191 21.55 -9.28 -3.20
N ASP A 192 22.25 -10.15 -2.48
CA ASP A 192 22.03 -10.42 -1.05
C ASP A 192 22.51 -9.28 -0.12
N THR A 193 22.95 -8.17 -0.71
CA THR A 193 23.46 -6.98 -0.02
C THR A 193 22.46 -5.84 -0.06
N PRO A 194 22.54 -4.89 0.88
CA PRO A 194 21.69 -3.71 0.84
C PRO A 194 21.83 -2.93 -0.47
N GLN A 195 20.71 -2.66 -1.12
CA GLN A 195 20.67 -1.91 -2.37
C GLN A 195 20.43 -0.41 -2.12
N PRO A 196 20.73 0.46 -3.10
CA PRO A 196 20.27 1.85 -3.08
C PRO A 196 18.75 1.90 -2.93
N ARG A 197 18.22 2.97 -2.34
CA ARG A 197 16.77 3.17 -2.26
C ARG A 197 16.14 3.16 -3.66
N MET A 198 14.87 2.82 -3.71
CA MET A 198 14.07 2.66 -4.91
C MET A 198 14.68 1.67 -5.88
N THR A 199 15.14 0.53 -5.38
CA THR A 199 15.55 -0.61 -6.20
C THR A 199 14.46 -1.67 -6.23
N GLY A 200 13.87 -1.99 -5.08
CA GLY A 200 12.97 -3.11 -4.87
C GLY A 200 11.51 -2.88 -5.23
N CYS A 201 10.66 -3.72 -4.65
CA CYS A 201 9.21 -3.73 -4.83
C CYS A 201 8.58 -2.40 -4.41
N HIS A 202 7.42 -2.08 -4.99
CA HIS A 202 6.66 -0.89 -4.64
C HIS A 202 5.14 -1.13 -4.68
N GLN A 203 4.50 -1.09 -5.86
CA GLN A 203 3.04 -1.00 -5.96
C GLN A 203 2.47 -2.09 -6.87
N PRO A 204 1.60 -2.98 -6.35
CA PRO A 204 0.81 -3.87 -7.19
C PRO A 204 -0.31 -3.08 -7.87
N CYS A 205 -0.78 -3.57 -9.02
CA CYS A 205 -2.01 -3.08 -9.62
C CYS A 205 -3.18 -3.32 -8.68
N GLU A 206 -3.95 -2.30 -8.36
CA GLU A 206 -5.08 -2.45 -7.41
C GLU A 206 -6.32 -3.05 -8.08
N ILE A 207 -6.37 -3.05 -9.42
CA ILE A 207 -7.41 -3.71 -10.21
C ILE A 207 -7.00 -5.17 -10.46
N VAL A 208 -7.53 -6.08 -9.65
CA VAL A 208 -7.25 -7.52 -9.77
C VAL A 208 -8.17 -8.16 -10.83
N THR A 209 -7.60 -8.51 -11.98
CA THR A 209 -8.33 -9.12 -13.11
C THR A 209 -8.21 -10.64 -13.20
N GLY A 210 -7.28 -11.23 -12.45
CA GLY A 210 -7.00 -12.67 -12.45
C GLY A 210 -5.86 -13.01 -11.52
N THR A 211 -5.22 -14.17 -11.72
CA THR A 211 -4.07 -14.61 -10.88
C THR A 211 -2.73 -14.05 -11.33
N GLU A 212 -2.68 -13.30 -12.41
CA GLU A 212 -1.48 -12.60 -12.86
C GLU A 212 -1.61 -11.12 -12.53
N ILE A 213 -0.72 -10.58 -11.70
CA ILE A 213 -0.78 -9.21 -11.24
C ILE A 213 0.42 -8.40 -11.71
N PRO A 214 0.22 -7.26 -12.39
CA PRO A 214 1.28 -6.29 -12.63
C PRO A 214 1.73 -5.66 -11.31
N VAL A 215 3.04 -5.56 -11.07
CA VAL A 215 3.65 -4.97 -9.88
C VAL A 215 4.80 -4.07 -10.33
N THR A 216 4.82 -2.82 -9.89
CA THR A 216 5.95 -1.93 -10.10
C THR A 216 7.08 -2.27 -9.13
N TRP A 217 8.30 -2.23 -9.67
CA TRP A 217 9.50 -2.65 -8.98
C TRP A 217 10.61 -1.62 -9.14
N PHE A 218 10.32 -0.33 -8.95
CA PHE A 218 11.23 0.80 -9.14
C PHE A 218 12.28 0.59 -10.25
N ALA A 219 13.55 0.36 -9.88
CA ALA A 219 14.70 0.20 -10.78
C ALA A 219 14.64 -1.08 -11.64
N HIS A 220 13.74 -2.00 -11.33
CA HIS A 220 13.45 -3.22 -12.05
C HIS A 220 12.16 -3.17 -12.90
N GLY A 221 11.58 -1.99 -13.11
CA GLY A 221 10.49 -1.80 -14.07
C GLY A 221 9.17 -2.42 -13.62
N LEU A 222 8.47 -3.06 -14.56
CA LEU A 222 7.23 -3.80 -14.30
C LEU A 222 7.52 -5.30 -14.22
N ARG A 223 6.94 -5.96 -13.20
CA ARG A 223 6.93 -7.41 -13.04
C ARG A 223 5.50 -7.91 -13.10
N ILE A 224 5.23 -9.02 -13.78
CA ILE A 224 3.92 -9.67 -13.74
C ILE A 224 4.06 -10.98 -12.99
N ILE A 225 3.40 -11.07 -11.85
CA ILE A 225 3.52 -12.17 -10.89
C ILE A 225 2.26 -13.03 -10.97
N ASP A 226 2.41 -14.31 -11.30
CA ASP A 226 1.36 -15.31 -11.15
C ASP A 226 1.33 -15.81 -9.70
N PHE A 227 0.16 -15.70 -9.09
CA PHE A 227 -0.15 -16.14 -7.74
C PHE A 227 -1.18 -17.27 -7.68
N SER A 228 -1.46 -17.94 -8.82
CA SER A 228 -2.36 -19.10 -8.90
C SER A 228 -1.96 -20.24 -7.96
N ASN A 229 -0.66 -20.38 -7.70
CA ASN A 229 -0.11 -21.16 -6.61
C ASN A 229 0.41 -20.23 -5.50
N PRO A 230 -0.37 -19.96 -4.43
CA PRO A 230 -0.02 -18.96 -3.43
C PRO A 230 1.18 -19.36 -2.55
N HIS A 231 1.69 -20.59 -2.66
CA HIS A 231 2.90 -21.06 -1.97
C HIS A 231 4.17 -20.93 -2.81
N SER A 232 4.05 -20.54 -4.08
CA SER A 232 5.18 -20.39 -5.01
C SER A 232 4.80 -19.37 -6.07
N LEU A 233 4.88 -18.09 -5.68
CA LEU A 233 4.74 -16.96 -6.59
C LEU A 233 5.75 -17.07 -7.73
N LYS A 234 5.32 -16.74 -8.95
CA LYS A 234 6.17 -16.88 -10.14
C LYS A 234 6.10 -15.63 -11.01
N GLU A 235 7.25 -15.07 -11.38
CA GLU A 235 7.29 -14.10 -12.48
C GLU A 235 6.97 -14.81 -13.80
N VAL A 236 5.97 -14.29 -14.52
CA VAL A 236 5.52 -14.82 -15.81
C VAL A 236 5.81 -13.87 -16.97
N ALA A 237 6.04 -12.59 -16.69
CA ALA A 237 6.51 -11.60 -17.64
C ALA A 237 7.12 -10.39 -16.92
N HIS A 238 7.85 -9.57 -17.66
CA HIS A 238 8.32 -8.27 -17.19
C HIS A 238 8.44 -7.28 -18.35
N TYR A 239 8.53 -6.00 -18.01
CA TYR A 239 8.90 -4.94 -18.94
C TYR A 239 9.88 -4.00 -18.25
N MET A 240 11.02 -3.75 -18.90
CA MET A 240 12.01 -2.77 -18.45
C MET A 240 11.92 -1.54 -19.35
N PRO A 241 11.48 -0.39 -18.83
CA PRO A 241 11.56 0.87 -19.57
C PRO A 241 13.02 1.26 -19.84
N ASP A 242 13.22 2.10 -20.86
CA ASP A 242 14.51 2.78 -21.02
C ASP A 242 14.75 3.75 -19.85
N VAL A 243 16.01 3.89 -19.43
CA VAL A 243 16.37 4.87 -18.40
C VAL A 243 16.07 6.28 -18.92
N PRO A 244 15.26 7.10 -18.20
CA PRO A 244 14.93 8.43 -18.66
C PRO A 244 16.19 9.31 -18.82
N PRO A 245 16.27 10.16 -19.87
CA PRO A 245 17.40 11.08 -20.03
C PRO A 245 17.64 11.94 -18.78
N GLY A 246 18.88 11.95 -18.29
CA GLY A 246 19.26 12.67 -17.06
C GLY A 246 18.96 11.92 -15.75
N SER A 247 18.51 10.67 -15.83
CA SER A 247 18.34 9.77 -14.68
C SER A 247 19.36 8.64 -14.72
N ASP A 248 19.71 8.11 -13.56
CA ASP A 248 20.63 6.96 -13.47
C ASP A 248 19.91 5.63 -13.69
N ARG A 249 18.61 5.56 -13.32
CA ARG A 249 17.80 4.34 -13.31
C ARG A 249 16.34 4.66 -13.60
N VAL A 250 15.58 3.65 -14.03
CA VAL A 250 14.11 3.72 -14.08
C VAL A 250 13.53 3.82 -12.67
N GLN A 251 12.36 4.42 -12.56
CA GLN A 251 11.65 4.65 -11.31
C GLN A 251 10.15 4.35 -11.50
N SER A 252 9.85 3.14 -11.97
CA SER A 252 8.47 2.63 -12.10
C SER A 252 7.76 2.70 -10.74
N ASN A 253 6.67 3.43 -10.67
CA ASN A 253 6.07 3.87 -9.41
C ASN A 253 4.63 3.40 -9.25
N ASP A 254 3.80 3.46 -10.29
CA ASP A 254 2.41 3.04 -10.19
C ASP A 254 1.98 2.28 -11.45
N VAL A 255 0.97 1.43 -11.31
CA VAL A 255 0.45 0.61 -12.41
C VAL A 255 -1.05 0.41 -12.27
N THR A 256 -1.76 0.60 -13.37
CA THR A 256 -3.18 0.25 -13.48
C THR A 256 -3.47 -0.47 -14.80
N VAL A 257 -4.64 -1.06 -14.92
CA VAL A 257 -5.12 -1.71 -16.15
C VAL A 257 -6.49 -1.18 -16.53
N ASP A 258 -6.85 -1.30 -17.80
CA ASP A 258 -8.23 -1.06 -18.26
C ASP A 258 -8.94 -2.35 -18.70
N ASP A 259 -10.20 -2.21 -19.11
CA ASP A 259 -11.07 -3.29 -19.57
C ASP A 259 -10.61 -3.95 -20.89
N ARG A 260 -9.71 -3.31 -21.64
CA ARG A 260 -9.08 -3.86 -22.85
C ARG A 260 -7.87 -4.73 -22.52
N GLY A 261 -7.44 -4.75 -21.25
CA GLY A 261 -6.22 -5.42 -20.81
C GLY A 261 -4.94 -4.62 -21.06
N LEU A 262 -5.05 -3.32 -21.39
CA LEU A 262 -3.88 -2.46 -21.49
C LEU A 262 -3.33 -2.17 -20.10
N ILE A 263 -2.00 -2.18 -19.97
CA ILE A 263 -1.28 -1.88 -18.73
C ILE A 263 -0.70 -0.48 -18.83
N TYR A 264 -1.01 0.36 -17.84
CA TYR A 264 -0.58 1.75 -17.72
C TYR A 264 0.49 1.85 -16.64
N LEU A 265 1.75 1.90 -17.04
CA LEU A 265 2.90 1.95 -16.15
C LEU A 265 3.42 3.38 -16.02
N LEU A 266 3.30 3.95 -14.83
CA LEU A 266 3.77 5.28 -14.50
C LEU A 266 5.19 5.24 -13.93
N ASP A 267 6.08 6.08 -14.45
CA ASP A 267 7.39 6.35 -13.86
C ASP A 267 7.38 7.70 -13.13
N ARG A 268 7.83 7.74 -11.87
CA ARG A 268 7.78 8.96 -11.03
C ARG A 268 8.74 10.05 -11.49
N VAL A 269 9.76 9.71 -12.27
CA VAL A 269 10.70 10.68 -12.84
C VAL A 269 10.23 11.09 -14.23
N ARG A 270 9.67 10.16 -15.03
CA ARG A 270 9.12 10.54 -16.34
C ARG A 270 8.11 9.57 -16.97
N GLY A 271 6.88 10.05 -17.09
CA GLY A 271 5.95 9.65 -18.15
C GLY A 271 5.14 8.39 -17.87
N LEU A 272 4.36 8.01 -18.87
CA LEU A 272 3.41 6.91 -18.85
C LEU A 272 3.70 5.97 -20.03
N HIS A 273 3.94 4.70 -19.74
CA HIS A 273 4.02 3.64 -20.74
C HIS A 273 2.67 2.93 -20.82
N ILE A 274 2.21 2.67 -22.04
CA ILE A 274 1.00 1.88 -22.30
C ILE A 274 1.48 0.59 -22.95
N LEU A 275 1.25 -0.53 -22.26
CA LEU A 275 1.75 -1.85 -22.63
C LEU A 275 0.56 -2.77 -22.90
N GLU A 276 0.79 -3.78 -23.72
CA GLU A 276 -0.12 -4.89 -23.92
C GLU A 276 0.60 -6.19 -23.54
N ARG A 277 -0.13 -7.13 -22.92
CA ARG A 277 0.38 -8.47 -22.62
C ARG A 277 0.04 -9.38 -23.80
N THR A 278 1.07 -9.81 -24.53
CA THR A 278 0.96 -10.75 -25.65
C THR A 278 1.04 -12.21 -25.20
#